data_AF-F4QCN9-F1
#
_entry.id   AF-F4QCN9-F1
#
_cell.length_a   1.000
_cell.length_b   1.000
_cell.length_c   1.000
_cell.angle_alpha   90.00
_cell.angle_beta   90.00
_cell.angle_gamma   90.00
#
_symmetry.space_group_name_H-M   'P 1'
#
loop_
_entity.id
_entity.type
_entity.pdbx_description
1 polymer ?
#
loop_
_entity_poly.entity_id
_entity_poly.type
_entity_poly.pdbx_seq_one_letter_code
_entity_poly.pdbx_strand_id
1 'polypeptide(L)'
;MMMIGYIRAFDICTPARYQAISIGTNGAGQTERREVYYDAYNYSVRIDISTDTTNQTTFSYFSPNNSQTGQEWVIDQTGNCYQTGPDYWNPQCWGDSYGTPFVSNTNNMLTFSNPSNGYTAIVAENGLPMKIVMEYSGLVIYFYESQSYISDPSVFNLPKICKQQE
;
A
#
# COMPACT_ATOMS: atom_id res chain seq x y z
N MET A 1 23.69 -6.43 38.29
CA MET A 1 22.32 -6.76 37.83
C MET A 1 21.90 -5.66 36.85
N MET A 2 22.18 -5.83 35.57
CA MET A 2 21.75 -4.88 34.54
C MET A 2 20.24 -5.04 34.35
N MET A 3 19.48 -3.99 34.64
CA MET A 3 18.13 -3.88 34.12
C MET A 3 18.24 -3.75 32.60
N ILE A 4 17.87 -4.81 31.89
CA ILE A 4 17.62 -4.74 30.45
C ILE A 4 16.42 -3.80 30.32
N GLY A 5 16.69 -2.55 29.93
CA GLY A 5 15.63 -1.60 29.63
C GLY A 5 14.77 -2.17 28.52
N TYR A 6 13.46 -2.29 28.77
CA TYR A 6 12.49 -2.54 27.72
C TYR A 6 12.62 -1.42 26.69
N ILE A 7 13.28 -1.71 25.56
CA ILE A 7 13.14 -0.88 24.37
C ILE A 7 11.68 -1.05 23.95
N ARG A 8 10.88 0.01 24.07
CA ARG A 8 9.53 -0.03 23.54
C ARG A 8 9.64 -0.15 22.03
N ALA A 9 9.02 -1.18 21.46
CA ALA A 9 8.79 -1.27 20.03
C ALA A 9 8.08 0.01 19.57
N PHE A 10 8.67 0.69 18.58
CA PHE A 10 8.06 1.87 18.00
C PHE A 10 7.33 1.42 16.73
N ASP A 11 6.01 1.36 16.81
CA ASP A 11 5.13 0.98 15.70
C ASP A 11 4.32 2.20 15.23
N ILE A 12 4.10 2.29 13.92
CA ILE A 12 3.23 3.29 13.31
C ILE A 12 2.44 2.69 12.15
N CYS A 13 1.20 3.13 11.97
CA CYS A 13 0.37 2.75 10.83
C CYS A 13 -0.02 3.99 10.03
N THR A 14 -0.32 3.79 8.75
CA THR A 14 -1.04 4.81 7.99
C THR A 14 -2.36 5.15 8.68
N PRO A 15 -2.92 6.34 8.44
CA PRO A 15 -4.31 6.62 8.76
C PRO A 15 -5.24 5.54 8.18
N ALA A 16 -6.33 5.24 8.88
CA ALA A 16 -7.29 4.21 8.47
C ALA A 16 -7.90 4.48 7.07
N ARG A 17 -7.89 5.74 6.63
CA ARG A 17 -8.13 6.12 5.25
C ARG A 17 -7.00 6.99 4.76
N TYR A 18 -6.49 6.70 3.58
CA TYR A 18 -5.59 7.62 2.91
C TYR A 18 -5.70 7.48 1.40
N GLN A 19 -5.31 8.55 0.70
CA GLN A 19 -5.04 8.50 -0.72
C GLN A 19 -3.66 9.10 -1.00
N ALA A 20 -2.99 8.62 -2.03
CA ALA A 20 -1.69 9.13 -2.44
C ALA A 20 -1.44 8.88 -3.93
N ILE A 21 -0.58 9.68 -4.52
CA ILE A 21 0.07 9.35 -5.80
C ILE A 21 1.39 8.68 -5.47
N SER A 22 1.73 7.61 -6.17
CA SER A 22 3.06 7.01 -6.11
C SER A 22 3.70 6.91 -7.48
N ILE A 23 5.02 7.00 -7.53
CA ILE A 23 5.82 6.79 -8.74
C ILE A 23 6.92 5.81 -8.37
N GLY A 24 7.09 4.76 -9.16
CA GLY A 24 8.18 3.82 -8.96
C GLY A 24 8.52 3.04 -10.20
N THR A 25 9.61 2.29 -10.14
CA THR A 25 10.00 1.39 -11.22
C THR A 25 9.45 0.00 -10.93
N ASN A 26 8.88 -0.68 -11.93
CA ASN A 26 8.42 -2.07 -11.80
C ASN A 26 9.58 -3.06 -12.00
N GLY A 27 9.29 -4.36 -11.84
CA GLY A 27 10.30 -5.42 -12.02
C GLY A 27 10.86 -5.55 -13.43
N ALA A 28 10.22 -4.91 -14.43
CA ALA A 28 10.69 -4.83 -15.81
C ALA A 28 11.50 -3.54 -16.10
N GLY A 29 11.73 -2.69 -15.09
CA GLY A 29 12.48 -1.44 -15.26
C GLY A 29 11.64 -0.26 -15.79
N GLN A 30 10.32 -0.42 -15.92
CA GLN A 30 9.44 0.64 -16.41
C GLN A 30 8.97 1.53 -15.27
N THR A 31 8.89 2.83 -15.52
CA THR A 31 8.30 3.79 -14.58
C THR A 31 6.78 3.66 -14.60
N GLU A 32 6.19 3.48 -13.43
CA GLU A 32 4.74 3.41 -13.22
C GLU A 32 4.31 4.50 -12.26
N ARG A 33 3.27 5.25 -12.65
CA ARG A 33 2.55 6.14 -11.76
C ARG A 33 1.33 5.38 -11.24
N ARG A 34 1.06 5.46 -9.93
CA ARG A 34 -0.11 4.83 -9.31
C ARG A 34 -0.89 5.83 -8.47
N GLU A 35 -2.21 5.85 -8.59
CA GLU A 35 -3.08 6.48 -7.60
C GLU A 35 -3.58 5.40 -6.66
N VAL A 36 -3.34 5.59 -5.36
CA VAL A 36 -3.63 4.60 -4.32
C VAL A 36 -4.73 5.16 -3.43
N TYR A 37 -5.78 4.37 -3.21
CA TYR A 37 -6.86 4.63 -2.27
C TYR A 37 -6.95 3.47 -1.30
N TYR A 38 -6.85 3.74 -0.01
CA TYR A 38 -6.83 2.72 1.03
C TYR A 38 -7.87 3.06 2.10
N ASP A 39 -8.80 2.14 2.36
CA ASP A 39 -9.84 2.27 3.39
C ASP A 39 -9.89 1.01 4.27
N ALA A 40 -9.26 1.10 5.43
CA ALA A 40 -9.24 0.05 6.44
C ALA A 40 -10.55 -0.10 7.21
N TYR A 41 -11.47 0.87 7.16
CA TYR A 41 -12.78 0.71 7.79
C TYR A 41 -13.67 -0.23 6.98
N ASN A 42 -13.60 -0.10 5.65
CA ASN A 42 -14.38 -0.91 4.73
C ASN A 42 -13.60 -2.08 4.13
N TYR A 43 -12.32 -2.24 4.52
CA TYR A 43 -11.42 -3.26 3.97
C TYR A 43 -11.41 -3.22 2.43
N SER A 44 -11.12 -2.04 1.88
CA SER A 44 -11.09 -1.83 0.43
C SER A 44 -9.85 -1.06 0.01
N VAL A 45 -9.26 -1.50 -1.09
CA VAL A 45 -8.11 -0.86 -1.73
C VAL A 45 -8.43 -0.65 -3.21
N ARG A 46 -8.06 0.50 -3.75
CA ARG A 46 -8.02 0.73 -5.20
C ARG A 46 -6.66 1.24 -5.60
N ILE A 47 -6.13 0.71 -6.70
CA ILE A 47 -4.88 1.16 -7.31
C ILE A 47 -5.12 1.40 -8.79
N ASP A 48 -4.96 2.64 -9.24
CA ASP A 48 -4.96 2.98 -10.65
C ASP A 48 -3.51 3.15 -11.12
N ILE A 49 -3.05 2.23 -11.97
CA ILE A 49 -1.73 2.23 -12.56
C ILE A 49 -1.82 2.88 -13.94
N SER A 50 -0.93 3.84 -14.19
CA SER A 50 -0.71 4.43 -15.50
C SER A 50 0.77 4.41 -15.84
N THR A 51 1.06 3.90 -17.04
CA THR A 51 2.38 3.88 -17.67
C THR A 51 2.24 4.40 -19.10
N ASP A 52 3.36 4.53 -19.82
CA ASP A 52 3.33 4.92 -21.24
C ASP A 52 2.60 3.90 -22.13
N THR A 53 2.44 2.65 -21.69
CA THR A 53 1.96 1.54 -22.53
C THR A 53 0.84 0.70 -21.92
N THR A 54 0.53 0.91 -20.65
CA THR A 54 -0.42 0.12 -19.88
C THR A 54 -1.15 1.03 -18.91
N ASN A 55 -2.48 0.98 -18.94
CA ASN A 55 -3.34 1.55 -17.90
C ASN A 55 -4.15 0.40 -17.28
N GLN A 56 -4.22 0.37 -15.96
CA GLN A 56 -4.88 -0.69 -15.23
C GLN A 56 -5.52 -0.11 -13.96
N THR A 57 -6.75 -0.50 -13.67
CA THR A 57 -7.42 -0.17 -12.41
C THR A 57 -7.68 -1.46 -11.66
N THR A 58 -7.24 -1.51 -10.40
CA THR A 58 -7.45 -2.67 -9.53
C THR A 58 -8.34 -2.26 -8.36
N PHE A 59 -9.36 -3.08 -8.09
CA PHE A 59 -10.21 -2.95 -6.90
C PHE A 59 -10.08 -4.23 -6.07
N SER A 60 -9.68 -4.09 -4.81
CA SER A 60 -9.59 -5.20 -3.85
C SER A 60 -10.54 -4.96 -2.69
N TYR A 61 -11.37 -5.95 -2.36
CA TYR A 61 -12.30 -5.92 -1.22
C TYR A 61 -12.10 -7.15 -0.36
N PHE A 62 -11.95 -6.96 0.95
CA PHE A 62 -11.61 -8.03 1.88
C PHE A 62 -12.73 -8.23 2.91
N SER A 63 -12.91 -9.46 3.38
CA SER A 63 -13.86 -9.74 4.45
C SER A 63 -13.24 -9.42 5.81
N PRO A 64 -13.89 -8.60 6.66
CA PRO A 64 -13.39 -8.33 8.01
C PRO A 64 -13.41 -9.56 8.93
N ASN A 65 -14.21 -10.59 8.59
CA ASN A 65 -14.62 -11.64 9.54
C ASN A 65 -14.19 -13.07 9.15
N ASN A 66 -13.66 -13.31 7.95
CA ASN A 66 -13.33 -14.66 7.51
C ASN A 66 -12.24 -14.66 6.45
N SER A 67 -11.07 -15.21 6.79
CA SER A 67 -9.82 -15.23 6.01
C SER A 67 -9.32 -13.83 5.69
N GLN A 68 -8.03 -13.54 5.89
CA GLN A 68 -7.43 -12.28 5.44
C GLN A 68 -7.44 -12.13 3.90
N THR A 69 -8.24 -12.93 3.20
CA THR A 69 -8.32 -13.09 1.77
C THR A 69 -9.48 -12.28 1.22
N GLY A 70 -9.20 -11.45 0.23
CA GLY A 70 -10.17 -10.64 -0.49
C GLY A 70 -10.43 -11.15 -1.91
N GLN A 71 -11.36 -10.45 -2.56
CA GLN A 71 -11.60 -10.57 -3.99
C GLN A 71 -11.00 -9.33 -4.67
N GLU A 72 -10.29 -9.56 -5.78
CA GLU A 72 -9.67 -8.52 -6.58
C GLU A 72 -10.27 -8.53 -8.00
N TRP A 73 -10.58 -7.34 -8.50
CA TRP A 73 -11.02 -7.11 -9.87
C TRP A 73 -10.04 -6.16 -10.54
N VAL A 74 -9.63 -6.54 -11.75
CA VAL A 74 -8.72 -5.75 -12.57
C VAL A 74 -9.43 -5.34 -13.84
N ILE A 75 -9.40 -4.05 -14.14
CA ILE A 75 -9.79 -3.48 -15.43
C ILE A 75 -8.52 -3.16 -16.20
N ASP A 76 -8.36 -3.75 -17.38
CA ASP A 76 -7.21 -3.50 -18.25
C ASP A 76 -7.42 -2.28 -19.16
N GLN A 77 -6.38 -1.97 -19.93
CA GLN A 77 -6.37 -0.86 -20.89
C GLN A 77 -7.42 -0.96 -22.01
N THR A 78 -7.95 -2.15 -22.26
CA THR A 78 -9.02 -2.38 -23.25
C THR A 78 -10.42 -2.24 -22.65
N GLY A 79 -10.51 -2.00 -21.34
CA GLY A 79 -11.75 -1.90 -20.60
C GLY A 79 -12.36 -3.25 -20.23
N ASN A 80 -11.63 -4.35 -20.45
CA ASN A 80 -12.07 -5.66 -19.97
C ASN A 80 -11.84 -5.72 -18.47
N CYS A 81 -12.82 -6.28 -17.76
CA CYS A 81 -12.70 -6.57 -16.35
C CYS A 81 -12.55 -8.07 -16.14
N TYR A 82 -11.69 -8.47 -15.21
CA TYR A 82 -11.54 -9.85 -14.80
C TYR A 82 -11.29 -9.92 -13.30
N GLN A 83 -11.79 -10.99 -12.68
CA GLN A 83 -11.48 -11.32 -11.30
C GLN A 83 -10.12 -12.02 -11.25
N THR A 84 -9.22 -11.51 -10.41
CA THR A 84 -7.93 -12.13 -10.13
C THR A 84 -8.01 -12.95 -8.84
N GLY A 85 -6.95 -13.71 -8.55
CA GLY A 85 -6.89 -14.64 -7.43
C GLY A 85 -7.07 -13.98 -6.06
N PRO A 86 -7.04 -14.79 -4.99
CA PRO A 86 -7.14 -14.28 -3.62
C PRO A 86 -6.04 -13.24 -3.34
N ASP A 87 -6.41 -12.01 -3.03
CA ASP A 87 -5.51 -10.98 -2.48
C ASP A 87 -5.54 -11.04 -0.96
N TYR A 88 -4.50 -10.58 -0.26
CA TYR A 88 -4.45 -10.60 1.20
C TYR A 88 -4.45 -9.19 1.80
N TRP A 89 -5.30 -8.97 2.81
CA TRP A 89 -5.33 -7.71 3.53
C TRP A 89 -3.99 -7.48 4.22
N ASN A 90 -3.27 -6.46 3.74
CA ASN A 90 -2.00 -6.06 4.30
C ASN A 90 -2.15 -4.71 5.03
N PRO A 91 -2.21 -4.69 6.38
CA PRO A 91 -2.23 -3.44 7.11
C PRO A 91 -0.96 -2.65 6.80
N GLN A 92 -1.10 -1.39 6.38
CA GLN A 92 0.04 -0.52 6.10
C GLN A 92 0.61 0.03 7.41
N CYS A 93 1.40 -0.82 8.08
CA CYS A 93 2.04 -0.54 9.36
C CYS A 93 3.51 -0.95 9.34
N TRP A 94 4.31 -0.26 10.14
CA TRP A 94 5.75 -0.46 10.26
C TRP A 94 6.16 -0.41 11.71
N GLY A 95 7.24 -1.13 12.04
CA GLY A 95 7.75 -1.29 13.40
C GLY A 95 8.11 -2.73 13.71
N ASP A 96 8.62 -2.95 14.92
CA ASP A 96 9.08 -4.26 15.37
C ASP A 96 7.95 -5.31 15.32
N SER A 97 6.72 -4.92 15.67
CA SER A 97 5.55 -5.81 15.63
C SER A 97 5.18 -6.26 14.21
N TYR A 98 5.63 -5.51 13.19
CA TYR A 98 5.35 -5.74 11.77
C TYR A 98 6.60 -6.26 11.02
N GLY A 99 7.66 -6.64 11.74
CA GLY A 99 8.89 -7.17 11.13
C GLY A 99 9.69 -6.15 10.33
N THR A 100 9.45 -4.85 10.57
CA THR A 100 10.19 -3.73 9.95
C THR A 100 10.61 -2.74 11.04
N PRO A 101 11.65 -3.05 11.82
CA PRO A 101 12.05 -2.25 12.98
C PRO A 101 12.36 -0.79 12.66
N PHE A 102 12.12 0.07 13.65
CA PHE A 102 12.49 1.49 13.58
C PHE A 102 14.01 1.67 13.54
N VAL A 103 14.48 2.58 12.69
CA VAL A 103 15.91 2.89 12.50
C VAL A 103 16.24 4.31 12.96
N SER A 104 15.51 5.31 12.48
CA SER A 104 15.83 6.72 12.73
C SER A 104 14.65 7.65 12.50
N ASN A 105 14.73 8.85 13.08
CA ASN A 105 13.91 10.01 12.74
C ASN A 105 14.82 11.12 12.25
N THR A 106 14.62 11.62 11.03
CA THR A 106 15.38 12.74 10.47
C THR A 106 14.45 13.67 9.72
N ASN A 107 14.44 14.96 10.06
CA ASN A 107 13.56 15.97 9.46
C ASN A 107 12.08 15.56 9.44
N ASN A 108 11.59 15.02 10.56
CA ASN A 108 10.21 14.52 10.73
C ASN A 108 9.85 13.36 9.77
N MET A 109 10.85 12.61 9.32
CA MET A 109 10.68 11.37 8.56
C MET A 109 11.14 10.20 9.40
N LEU A 110 10.24 9.26 9.63
CA LEU A 110 10.50 8.03 10.36
C LEU A 110 10.96 6.97 9.37
N THR A 111 12.12 6.37 9.64
CA THR A 111 12.68 5.29 8.81
C THR A 111 12.53 3.97 9.53
N PHE A 112 11.95 3.00 8.83
CA PHE A 112 11.77 1.62 9.25
C PHE A 112 12.47 0.71 8.24
N SER A 113 13.27 -0.24 8.70
CA SER A 113 14.03 -1.09 7.80
C SER A 113 14.27 -2.47 8.40
N ASN A 114 14.12 -3.49 7.57
CA ASN A 114 14.60 -4.83 7.86
C ASN A 114 15.54 -5.30 6.74
N PRO A 115 16.86 -5.17 6.93
CA PRO A 115 17.83 -5.62 5.94
C PRO A 115 17.71 -7.12 5.59
N SER A 116 17.18 -7.95 6.50
CA SER A 116 17.04 -9.39 6.26
C SER A 116 16.04 -9.72 5.16
N ASN A 117 15.01 -8.88 4.96
CA ASN A 117 14.03 -9.04 3.89
C ASN A 117 14.14 -7.95 2.79
N GLY A 118 15.16 -7.09 2.86
CA GLY A 118 15.40 -6.02 1.88
C GLY A 118 14.32 -4.94 1.86
N TYR A 119 13.48 -4.83 2.89
CA TYR A 119 12.40 -3.85 2.95
C TYR A 119 12.79 -2.62 3.77
N THR A 120 12.55 -1.44 3.20
CA THR A 120 12.68 -0.15 3.92
C THR A 120 11.48 0.73 3.61
N ALA A 121 10.88 1.31 4.65
CA ALA A 121 9.85 2.33 4.54
C ALA A 121 10.30 3.63 5.21
N ILE A 122 10.07 4.73 4.51
CA ILE A 122 10.20 6.08 5.04
C ILE A 122 8.80 6.68 5.04
N VAL A 123 8.36 7.11 6.21
CA VAL A 123 7.00 7.60 6.45
C VAL A 123 7.05 8.94 7.19
N ALA A 124 6.03 9.76 7.03
CA ALA A 124 5.85 10.97 7.83
C ALA A 124 5.45 10.61 9.28
N GLU A 125 5.55 11.56 10.20
CA GLU A 125 5.16 11.35 11.61
C GLU A 125 3.68 10.97 11.81
N ASN A 126 2.82 11.25 10.83
CA ASN A 126 1.43 10.80 10.82
C ASN A 126 1.22 9.42 10.17
N GLY A 127 2.30 8.71 9.85
CA GLY A 127 2.28 7.38 9.26
C GLY A 127 2.03 7.33 7.76
N LEU A 128 1.84 8.46 7.07
CA LEU A 128 1.70 8.43 5.61
C LEU A 128 3.02 8.01 4.93
N PRO A 129 2.99 7.11 3.93
CA PRO A 129 4.19 6.70 3.24
C PRO A 129 4.76 7.85 2.41
N MET A 130 6.10 7.92 2.38
CA MET A 130 6.86 8.86 1.54
C MET A 130 7.77 8.11 0.57
N LYS A 131 8.36 7.00 1.00
CA LYS A 131 9.19 6.12 0.16
C LYS A 131 9.15 4.69 0.65
N ILE A 132 9.04 3.73 -0.26
CA ILE A 132 9.21 2.31 0.01
C ILE A 132 10.30 1.76 -0.91
N VAL A 133 11.20 0.96 -0.35
CA VAL A 133 12.25 0.24 -1.08
C VAL A 133 12.09 -1.24 -0.79
N MET A 134 12.06 -2.05 -1.85
CA MET A 134 12.14 -3.50 -1.81
C MET A 134 13.37 -3.91 -2.62
N GLU A 135 14.51 -4.01 -1.94
CA GLU A 135 15.84 -4.17 -2.52
C GLU A 135 15.94 -5.42 -3.40
N TYR A 136 15.45 -6.56 -2.92
CA TYR A 136 15.52 -7.83 -3.65
C TYR A 136 14.66 -7.88 -4.92
N SER A 137 13.62 -7.05 -4.98
CA SER A 137 12.78 -6.89 -6.18
C SER A 137 13.23 -5.72 -7.07
N GLY A 138 14.25 -4.96 -6.66
CA GLY A 138 14.71 -3.75 -7.35
C GLY A 138 13.68 -2.62 -7.37
N LEU A 139 12.66 -2.67 -6.50
CA LEU A 139 11.55 -1.70 -6.52
C LEU A 139 11.85 -0.54 -5.59
N VAL A 140 11.70 0.67 -6.12
CA VAL A 140 11.71 1.92 -5.36
C VAL A 140 10.44 2.68 -5.72
N ILE A 141 9.66 3.02 -4.70
CA ILE A 141 8.39 3.71 -4.84
C ILE A 141 8.43 4.97 -4.00
N TYR A 142 8.15 6.12 -4.62
CA TYR A 142 8.02 7.41 -3.97
C TYR A 142 6.55 7.79 -3.91
N PHE A 143 6.12 8.38 -2.80
CA PHE A 143 4.74 8.82 -2.59
C PHE A 143 4.68 10.35 -2.52
N TYR A 144 3.64 10.90 -3.14
CA TYR A 144 3.38 12.33 -3.31
C TYR A 144 1.91 12.61 -3.07
N GLU A 145 1.61 13.86 -2.72
CA GLU A 145 0.23 14.33 -2.52
C GLU A 145 -0.59 13.45 -1.55
N SER A 146 0.09 12.82 -0.60
CA SER A 146 -0.54 11.93 0.37
C SER A 146 -1.49 12.71 1.28
N GLN A 147 -2.73 12.23 1.41
CA GLN A 147 -3.77 12.79 2.28
C GLN A 147 -4.27 11.72 3.23
N SER A 148 -4.51 12.06 4.50
CA SER A 148 -5.02 11.16 5.53
C SER A 148 -6.54 10.91 5.46
N TYR A 149 -7.11 11.07 4.27
CA TYR A 149 -8.53 10.84 3.97
C TYR A 149 -8.67 10.54 2.48
N ILE A 150 -9.86 10.11 2.07
CA ILE A 150 -10.23 9.90 0.66
C ILE A 150 -11.20 11.00 0.28
N SER A 151 -10.87 11.76 -0.77
CA SER A 151 -11.65 12.94 -1.16
C SER A 151 -12.98 12.59 -1.79
N ASP A 152 -13.04 11.48 -2.52
CA ASP A 152 -14.27 10.95 -3.12
C ASP A 152 -14.41 9.45 -2.79
N PRO A 153 -15.31 9.04 -1.89
CA PRO A 153 -15.55 7.63 -1.60
C PRO A 153 -16.07 6.83 -2.80
N SER A 154 -16.61 7.49 -3.82
CA SER A 154 -17.13 6.83 -5.03
C SER A 154 -16.04 6.14 -5.85
N VAL A 155 -14.76 6.42 -5.58
CA VAL A 155 -13.62 5.71 -6.18
C VAL A 155 -13.67 4.21 -5.94
N PHE A 156 -14.36 3.73 -4.90
CA PHE A 156 -14.55 2.30 -4.65
C PHE A 156 -15.81 1.72 -5.28
N ASN A 157 -16.52 2.44 -6.15
CA ASN A 157 -17.66 1.88 -6.86
C ASN A 157 -17.17 0.99 -8.00
N LEU A 158 -17.29 -0.32 -7.83
CA LEU A 158 -16.95 -1.27 -8.88
C LEU A 158 -17.82 -1.02 -10.14
N PRO A 159 -17.20 -0.80 -11.32
CA PRO A 159 -17.94 -0.54 -12.56
C PRO A 159 -18.84 -1.70 -12.97
N LYS A 160 -19.92 -1.40 -13.70
CA LYS A 160 -20.90 -2.40 -14.15
C LYS A 160 -20.27 -3.55 -14.97
N ILE A 161 -19.22 -3.27 -15.74
CA ILE A 161 -18.51 -4.27 -16.55
C ILE A 161 -17.93 -5.41 -15.69
N CYS A 162 -17.55 -5.12 -14.44
CA CYS A 162 -17.02 -6.11 -13.51
C CYS A 162 -18.11 -6.92 -12.78
N LYS A 163 -19.36 -6.41 -12.76
CA LYS A 163 -20.49 -7.06 -12.07
C LYS A 163 -21.23 -8.08 -12.94
N GLN A 164 -20.92 -8.14 -14.24
CA GLN A 164 -21.57 -9.06 -15.19
C GLN A 164 -20.92 -10.46 -15.22
N GLN A 165 -19.88 -10.69 -14.41
CA GLN A 165 -19.15 -11.95 -14.33
C GLN A 165 -19.57 -12.83 -13.14
N GLU A 166 -20.65 -12.46 -12.44
CA GLU A 166 -21.31 -13.29 -11.40
C GLU A 166 -22.33 -14.26 -11.99
#